data_AF-A0A1K1MKU9-F1
#
_entry.id   AF-A0A1K1MKU9-F1
#
_cell.length_a   1.000
_cell.length_b   1.000
_cell.length_c   1.000
_cell.angle_alpha   90.00
_cell.angle_beta   90.00
_cell.angle_gamma   90.00
#
_symmetry.space_group_name_H-M   'P 1'
#
loop_
_entity.id
_entity.type
_entity.pdbx_description
1 polymer ?
#
loop_
_entity_poly.entity_id
_entity_poly.type
_entity_poly.pdbx_seq_one_letter_code
_entity_poly.pdbx_strand_id
1 'polypeptide(L)'
;MRREWLVNKRNAAGLTQKEVADAAGLARTTFASIEQGERVPSVPTAKKIASVMEFDWTLFFRDQVHETSIWKEKEAIRFGAR
;
A
#
# COMPACT_ATOMS: atom_id res chain seq x y z
N MET A 1 2.74 -10.09 0.59
CA MET A 1 3.63 -8.95 0.91
C MET A 1 2.82 -7.90 1.64
N ARG A 2 3.33 -7.39 2.77
CA ARG A 2 2.63 -6.39 3.59
C ARG A 2 2.45 -5.08 2.83
N ARG A 3 1.29 -4.43 2.99
CA ARG A 3 0.98 -3.13 2.38
C ARG A 3 1.54 -1.99 3.23
N GLU A 4 2.86 -1.78 3.14
CA GLU A 4 3.55 -0.73 3.92
C GLU A 4 2.96 0.67 3.70
N TRP A 5 2.50 0.98 2.49
CA TRP A 5 1.85 2.26 2.19
C TRP A 5 0.60 2.51 3.05
N LEU A 6 -0.19 1.47 3.33
CA LEU A 6 -1.41 1.57 4.11
C LEU A 6 -1.10 1.74 5.59
N VAL A 7 -0.10 1.00 6.09
CA VAL A 7 0.39 1.10 7.47
C VAL A 7 0.93 2.51 7.73
N ASN A 8 1.74 3.04 6.82
CA ASN A 8 2.31 4.38 6.93
C ASN A 8 1.24 5.46 6.92
N LYS A 9 0.24 5.36 6.03
CA LYS A 9 -0.90 6.29 5.99
C LYS A 9 -1.69 6.29 7.30
N ARG A 10 -1.97 5.10 7.85
CA ARG A 10 -2.65 4.96 9.15
C ARG A 10 -1.83 5.58 10.29
N ASN A 11 -0.54 5.28 10.36
CA ASN A 11 0.34 5.83 11.40
C ASN A 11 0.47 7.35 11.31
N ALA A 12 0.54 7.90 10.09
CA ALA A 12 0.57 9.35 9.87
C ALA A 12 -0.73 10.05 10.32
N ALA A 13 -1.87 9.33 10.27
CA ALA A 13 -3.14 9.79 10.82
C ALA A 13 -3.26 9.61 12.35
N GLY A 14 -2.26 9.00 13.01
CA GLY A 14 -2.29 8.73 14.45
C GLY A 14 -3.31 7.67 14.88
N LEU A 15 -3.83 6.87 13.94
CA LEU A 15 -4.89 5.91 14.20
C LEU A 15 -4.35 4.50 14.47
N THR A 16 -5.02 3.75 15.33
CA THR A 16 -4.83 2.30 15.52
C THR A 16 -5.59 1.51 14.46
N GLN A 17 -5.24 0.24 14.26
CA GLN A 17 -6.00 -0.66 13.39
C GLN A 17 -7.47 -0.80 13.82
N LYS A 18 -7.73 -0.72 15.13
CA LYS A 18 -9.08 -0.81 15.69
C LYS A 18 -9.90 0.42 15.34
N GLU A 19 -9.36 1.62 15.50
CA GLU A 19 -10.06 2.87 15.16
C GLU A 19 -10.41 2.96 13.68
N VAL A 20 -9.50 2.57 12.78
CA VAL A 20 -9.80 2.55 11.34
C VAL A 20 -10.87 1.51 11.03
N ALA A 21 -10.79 0.32 11.64
CA ALA A 21 -11.78 -0.73 11.43
C ALA A 21 -13.17 -0.31 11.94
N ASP A 22 -13.26 0.23 13.14
CA ASP A 22 -14.50 0.70 13.74
C ASP A 22 -15.13 1.82 12.89
N ALA A 23 -14.34 2.81 12.45
CA ALA A 23 -14.80 3.90 11.58
C ALA A 23 -15.23 3.40 10.18
N ALA A 24 -14.60 2.36 9.66
CA ALA A 24 -14.98 1.73 8.39
C ALA A 24 -16.09 0.67 8.52
N GLY A 25 -16.58 0.38 9.73
CA GLY A 25 -17.57 -0.66 9.99
C GLY A 25 -17.06 -2.07 9.66
N LEU A 26 -15.82 -2.37 10.05
CA LEU A 26 -15.11 -3.63 9.81
C LEU A 26 -14.68 -4.26 11.15
N ALA A 27 -14.47 -5.58 11.15
CA ALA A 27 -13.73 -6.21 12.25
C ALA A 27 -12.25 -5.80 12.19
N ARG A 28 -11.60 -5.56 13.35
CA ARG A 28 -10.16 -5.26 13.44
C ARG A 28 -9.31 -6.25 12.64
N THR A 29 -9.61 -7.55 12.77
CA THR A 29 -8.88 -8.63 12.07
C THR A 29 -9.00 -8.51 10.55
N THR A 30 -10.14 -8.05 10.04
CA THR A 30 -10.32 -7.80 8.60
C THR A 30 -9.40 -6.69 8.12
N PHE A 31 -9.33 -5.58 8.84
CA PHE A 31 -8.41 -4.49 8.51
C PHE A 31 -6.94 -4.92 8.64
N ALA A 32 -6.59 -5.68 9.68
CA ALA A 32 -5.24 -6.21 9.87
C ALA A 32 -4.80 -7.13 8.72
N SER A 33 -5.63 -8.08 8.25
CA SER A 33 -5.31 -8.92 7.09
C SER A 33 -5.20 -8.12 5.78
N ILE A 34 -5.90 -6.99 5.67
CA ILE A 34 -5.71 -6.06 4.54
C ILE A 34 -4.34 -5.38 4.63
N GLU A 35 -3.92 -4.91 5.80
CA GLU A 35 -2.56 -4.37 5.97
C GLU A 35 -1.47 -5.41 5.69
N GLN A 36 -1.66 -6.67 6.11
CA GLN A 36 -0.70 -7.76 5.89
C GLN A 36 -0.61 -8.22 4.42
N GLY A 37 -1.54 -7.80 3.56
CA GLY A 37 -1.57 -8.26 2.18
C GLY A 37 -2.29 -9.59 1.98
N GLU A 38 -2.76 -10.23 3.04
CA GLU A 38 -3.46 -11.53 3.03
C GLU A 38 -4.85 -11.44 2.41
N ARG A 39 -5.47 -10.25 2.49
CA ARG A 39 -6.79 -9.99 1.92
C ARG A 39 -6.76 -8.77 1.01
N VAL A 40 -7.37 -8.87 -0.16
CA VAL A 40 -7.73 -7.72 -0.99
C VAL A 40 -9.14 -7.26 -0.58
N PRO A 41 -9.37 -5.98 -0.22
CA PRO A 41 -10.71 -5.51 0.10
C PRO A 41 -11.60 -5.52 -1.14
N SER A 42 -12.90 -5.74 -0.96
CA SER A 42 -13.89 -5.46 -2.01
C SER A 42 -13.98 -3.95 -2.28
N VAL A 43 -14.51 -3.54 -3.43
CA VAL A 43 -14.68 -2.11 -3.77
C VAL A 43 -15.44 -1.32 -2.69
N PRO A 44 -16.57 -1.80 -2.13
CA PRO A 44 -17.25 -1.10 -1.03
C PRO A 44 -16.36 -0.94 0.21
N THR A 45 -15.61 -1.98 0.59
CA THR A 45 -14.69 -1.95 1.73
C THR A 45 -13.53 -0.99 1.49
N ALA A 46 -12.93 -1.02 0.28
CA ALA A 46 -11.88 -0.12 -0.12
C ALA A 46 -12.31 1.35 -0.01
N LYS A 47 -13.52 1.69 -0.49
CA LYS A 47 -14.12 3.03 -0.37
C LYS A 47 -14.32 3.47 1.08
N LYS A 48 -14.80 2.58 1.94
CA LYS A 48 -14.97 2.88 3.38
C LYS A 48 -13.63 3.20 4.05
N ILE A 49 -12.62 2.36 3.85
CA ILE A 49 -11.28 2.58 4.42
C ILE A 49 -10.66 3.88 3.88
N ALA A 50 -10.78 4.10 2.57
CA ALA A 50 -10.33 5.32 1.89
C ALA A 50 -10.95 6.59 2.46
N SER A 51 -12.24 6.55 2.81
CA SER A 51 -12.95 7.68 3.42
C SER A 51 -12.44 8.01 4.82
N VAL A 52 -11.96 7.03 5.59
CA VAL A 52 -11.48 7.24 6.97
C VAL A 52 -10.11 7.93 7.01
N MET A 53 -9.24 7.64 6.04
CA MET A 53 -7.84 8.11 6.02
C MET A 53 -7.53 9.01 4.80
N GLU A 54 -8.57 9.52 4.15
CA GLU A 54 -8.51 10.46 3.03
C GLU A 54 -7.47 10.08 1.95
N PHE A 55 -7.75 8.99 1.22
CA PHE A 55 -6.97 8.60 0.05
C PHE A 55 -7.84 7.99 -1.04
N ASP A 56 -7.28 7.82 -2.23
CA ASP A 56 -7.97 7.19 -3.36
C ASP A 56 -8.07 5.66 -3.16
N TRP A 57 -9.30 5.14 -3.05
CA TRP A 57 -9.56 3.71 -2.87
C TRP A 57 -8.98 2.83 -4.00
N THR A 58 -8.71 3.37 -5.18
CA THR A 58 -8.10 2.63 -6.28
C THR A 58 -6.66 2.21 -5.99
N LEU A 59 -5.99 2.83 -4.99
CA LEU A 59 -4.64 2.43 -4.56
C LEU A 59 -4.57 0.96 -4.10
N PHE A 60 -5.68 0.38 -3.65
CA PHE A 60 -5.73 -1.05 -3.33
C PHE A 60 -5.55 -1.98 -4.55
N PHE A 61 -5.75 -1.45 -5.76
CA PHE A 61 -5.82 -2.20 -7.01
C PHE A 61 -4.82 -1.71 -8.06
N ARG A 62 -3.98 -0.71 -7.74
CA ARG A 62 -2.87 -0.36 -8.61
C ARG A 62 -1.87 -1.52 -8.53
N ASP A 63 -1.68 -2.20 -9.65
CA ASP A 63 -0.64 -3.21 -9.78
C ASP A 63 0.70 -2.60 -9.34
N GLN A 64 1.42 -3.34 -8.51
CA GLN A 64 2.76 -2.93 -8.13
C GLN A 64 3.62 -3.02 -9.38
N VAL A 65 3.80 -1.88 -10.05
CA VAL A 65 4.87 -1.73 -11.04
C VAL A 65 6.15 -2.03 -10.26
N HIS A 66 6.67 -3.23 -10.42
CA HIS A 66 7.99 -3.56 -9.93
C HIS A 66 8.94 -2.53 -10.55
N GLU A 67 9.81 -1.92 -9.75
CA GLU A 67 11.02 -1.29 -10.27
C GLU A 67 11.86 -2.42 -10.88
N THR A 68 11.54 -2.80 -12.12
CA THR A 68 12.37 -3.69 -12.91
C THR A 68 13.57 -2.87 -13.34
N SER A 69 14.66 -3.10 -12.60
CA SER A 69 16.04 -2.92 -13.03
C SER A 69 16.40 -1.52 -13.52
N ILE A 70 16.94 -0.70 -12.61
CA ILE A 70 18.02 0.22 -13.00
C ILE A 70 19.19 -0.69 -13.44
N TRP A 71 19.20 -1.09 -14.70
CA TRP A 71 20.41 -1.64 -15.31
C TRP A 71 21.48 -0.56 -15.19
N LYS A 72 22.61 -0.90 -14.56
CA LYS A 72 23.81 -0.06 -14.51
C LYS A 72 24.41 0.05 -15.92
N GLU A 73 23.71 0.66 -16.86
CA GLU A 73 24.15 0.97 -18.23
C GLU A 73 25.12 2.18 -18.24
N LYS A 74 25.97 2.29 -17.22
CA LYS A 74 27.04 3.31 -17.17
C LYS A 74 28.39 2.79 -16.68
N GLU A 75 28.54 1.49 -16.41
CA GLU A 75 29.89 0.90 -16.27
C GLU A 75 30.44 0.31 -17.58
N ALA A 76 29.59 0.07 -18.59
CA ALA A 76 30.05 -0.29 -19.94
C ALA A 76 30.73 0.88 -20.69
N ILE A 77 30.44 2.13 -20.31
CA ILE A 77 31.14 3.34 -20.84
C ILE A 77 32.48 3.57 -20.11
N ARG A 78 32.85 2.72 -19.14
CA ARG A 78 34.18 2.73 -18.50
C ARG A 78 35.20 1.89 -19.26
N PHE A 79 34.78 1.07 -20.23
CA PHE A 79 35.63 0.77 -21.39
C PHE A 79 35.67 2.03 -22.25
N GLY A 80 36.38 3.02 -21.74
CA GLY A 80 36.81 4.16 -22.52
C GLY A 80 37.41 3.63 -23.80
N ALA A 81 36.87 4.09 -24.92
CA ALA A 81 37.51 3.99 -26.20
C ALA A 81 38.93 4.53 -26.08
N ARG A 82 39.89 3.61 -25.93
CA ARG A 82 41.25 3.59 -26.48
C ARG A 82 41.76 2.16 -26.49
#